data_AF-A0A660Y529-F1
#
_entry.id   AF-A0A660Y529-F1
#
_cell.length_a   1.000
_cell.length_b   1.000
_cell.length_c   1.000
_cell.angle_alpha   90.00
_cell.angle_beta   90.00
_cell.angle_gamma   90.00
#
_symmetry.space_group_name_H-M   'P 1'
#
loop_
_entity.id
_entity.type
_entity.pdbx_description
1 polymer ?
#
loop_
_entity_poly.entity_id
_entity_poly.type
_entity_poly.pdbx_seq_one_letter_code
_entity_poly.pdbx_strand_id
1 'polypeptide(L)' 'EYPYYHFHIEFYPQYRSRDKLKYLAGCESGAGTFINDSSAEEKAAQLRETPPYTLEDVI' A
#
# COMPACT_ATOMS: atom_id res chain seq x y z
N GLU A 1 -16.15 23.84 10.38
CA GLU A 1 -16.26 22.41 10.72
C GLU A 1 -16.42 21.60 9.46
N TYR A 2 -15.92 20.35 9.44
CA TYR A 2 -16.05 19.43 8.30
C TYR A 2 -16.79 18.16 8.76
N PRO A 3 -18.12 18.20 8.93
CA PRO A 3 -18.88 17.13 9.58
C PRO A 3 -18.89 15.79 8.81
N TYR A 4 -18.51 15.81 7.53
CA TYR A 4 -18.44 14.61 6.68
C TYR A 4 -17.02 14.06 6.50
N TYR A 5 -16.01 14.70 7.12
CA TYR A 5 -14.61 14.31 6.97
C TYR A 5 -14.05 13.81 8.30
N HIS A 6 -13.44 12.63 8.27
CA HIS A 6 -12.64 12.10 9.37
C HIS A 6 -11.16 12.18 8.97
N PHE A 7 -10.34 12.84 9.78
CA PHE A 7 -8.89 12.86 9.59
C PHE A 7 -8.32 11.43 9.50
N HIS A 8 -7.55 11.16 8.45
CA HIS A 8 -6.87 9.89 8.22
C HIS A 8 -5.56 10.12 7.46
N ILE A 9 -4.68 9.13 7.52
CA ILE A 9 -3.39 9.11 6.82
C ILE A 9 -3.37 7.85 5.97
N GLU A 10 -3.03 7.99 4.69
CA GLU A 10 -2.98 6.89 3.74
C GLU A 10 -1.53 6.61 3.34
N PHE A 11 -1.15 5.34 3.40
CA PHE A 11 0.15 4.87 2.93
C PHE A 11 -0.07 4.05 1.66
N TYR A 12 0.69 4.39 0.61
CA TYR A 12 0.68 3.69 -0.67
C TYR A 12 2.06 3.10 -0.96
N PRO A 13 2.38 1.90 -0.41
CA PRO A 13 3.65 1.25 -0.66
C PRO A 13 3.84 0.96 -2.15
N GLN A 14 5.00 1.35 -2.67
CA GLN A 14 5.32 1.23 -4.09
C GLN A 14 5.72 -0.17 -4.55
N TYR A 15 5.95 -1.12 -3.63
CA TYR A 15 6.36 -2.48 -3.97
C TYR A 15 5.15 -3.41 -4.10
N ARG A 16 5.08 -4.16 -5.22
CA ARG A 16 4.08 -5.23 -5.40
C ARG A 16 4.60 -6.60 -4.97
N SER A 17 5.91 -6.79 -5.02
CA SER A 17 6.63 -7.95 -4.46
C SER A 17 7.95 -7.49 -3.89
N ARG A 18 8.66 -8.38 -3.18
CA ARG A 18 9.96 -8.10 -2.56
C ARG A 18 10.96 -7.41 -3.50
N ASP A 19 10.93 -7.79 -4.77
CA ASP A 19 11.88 -7.41 -5.81
C ASP A 19 11.29 -6.52 -6.91
N LYS A 20 9.99 -6.17 -6.85
CA LYS A 20 9.31 -5.48 -7.95
C LYS A 20 8.51 -4.27 -7.48
N LEU A 21 8.74 -3.17 -8.17
CA LEU A 21 7.96 -1.94 -8.06
C LEU A 21 6.63 -2.08 -8.83
N LYS A 22 5.58 -1.46 -8.29
CA LYS A 22 4.32 -1.19 -9.00
C LYS A 22 4.46 0.14 -9.74
N TYR A 23 4.45 0.08 -11.06
CA TYR A 23 4.36 1.25 -11.91
C TYR A 23 2.90 1.53 -12.26
N LEU A 24 2.47 2.78 -12.11
CA LEU A 24 1.15 3.24 -12.56
C LEU A 24 1.22 3.48 -14.07
N ALA A 25 0.67 2.56 -14.86
CA ALA A 25 0.75 2.59 -16.31
C ALA A 25 -0.52 3.21 -16.90
N GLY A 26 -0.84 2.91 -18.17
CA GLY A 26 -1.97 3.53 -18.87
C GLY A 26 -3.34 3.28 -18.22
N CYS A 27 -3.54 2.13 -17.56
CA CYS A 27 -4.80 1.84 -16.88
C CYS A 27 -5.00 2.74 -15.65
N GLU A 28 -3.96 2.86 -14.82
CA GLU A 28 -3.99 3.66 -13.60
C GLU A 28 -3.92 5.16 -13.91
N SER A 29 -2.90 5.58 -14.68
CA SER A 29 -2.63 7.00 -14.95
C SER A 29 -3.53 7.60 -16.03
N GLY A 30 -4.01 6.78 -16.97
CA GLY A 30 -4.84 7.23 -18.09
C GLY A 30 -6.35 7.04 -17.86
N ALA A 31 -6.76 5.93 -17.24
CA ALA A 31 -8.17 5.61 -17.02
C ALA A 31 -8.62 5.74 -15.55
N GLY A 32 -7.70 6.04 -14.62
CA GLY A 32 -8.01 6.17 -13.19
C GLY A 32 -8.46 4.85 -12.54
N THR A 33 -8.19 3.72 -13.20
CA THR A 33 -8.59 2.39 -12.71
C THR A 33 -7.37 1.67 -12.15
N PHE A 34 -7.47 1.18 -10.93
CA PHE A 34 -6.37 0.53 -10.23
C PHE A 34 -6.53 -0.99 -10.24
N ILE A 35 -5.50 -1.69 -10.71
CA ILE A 35 -5.46 -3.15 -10.73
C ILE A 35 -4.39 -3.62 -9.74
N ASN A 36 -4.80 -4.44 -8.78
CA ASN A 36 -3.93 -5.09 -7.82
C ASN A 36 -3.95 -6.61 -8.06
N ASP A 37 -2.77 -7.23 -8.04
CA ASP A 37 -2.58 -8.68 -8.20
C ASP A 37 -2.80 -9.46 -6.89
N SER A 38 -3.12 -8.77 -5.80
CA SER A 38 -3.36 -9.37 -4.49
C SER A 38 -4.67 -8.89 -3.85
N SER A 39 -5.21 -9.73 -2.96
CA SER A 39 -6.39 -9.38 -2.16
C SER A 39 -6.01 -8.51 -0.97
N ALA A 40 -6.89 -7.58 -0.60
CA ALA A 40 -6.67 -6.68 0.53
C ALA A 40 -6.63 -7.46 1.86
N GLU A 41 -7.43 -8.53 1.96
CA GLU A 41 -7.55 -9.38 3.13
C GLU A 41 -6.25 -10.14 3.41
N GLU A 42 -5.66 -10.73 2.37
CA GLU A 42 -4.38 -11.44 2.45
C GLU A 42 -3.24 -10.49 2.84
N LYS A 43 -3.18 -9.31 2.23
CA LYS A 43 -2.17 -8.30 2.57
C LYS A 43 -2.33 -7.76 3.98
N ALA A 44 -3.56 -7.55 4.44
CA ALA A 44 -3.80 -7.13 5.81
C ALA A 44 -3.39 -8.22 6.83
N ALA A 45 -3.63 -9.51 6.53
CA ALA A 45 -3.16 -10.61 7.37
C ALA A 45 -1.63 -10.65 7.43
N GLN A 46 -0.96 -10.58 6.27
CA GLN A 46 0.49 -10.56 6.17
C GLN A 46 1.12 -9.39 6.97
N LEU A 47 0.54 -8.19 6.88
CA LEU A 47 1.03 -7.02 7.60
C LEU A 47 0.86 -7.14 9.13
N ARG A 48 -0.22 -7.78 9.60
CA ARG A 48 -0.40 -8.05 11.04
C ARG A 48 0.60 -9.07 11.59
N GLU A 49 1.01 -10.03 10.76
CA GLU A 49 1.99 -11.06 11.14
C GLU A 49 3.43 -10.56 11.05
N THR A 50 3.67 -9.43 10.38
CA THR A 50 5.02 -8.87 10.17
C THR A 50 5.28 -7.74 11.17
N PRO A 51 6.19 -7.92 12.15
CA PRO A 51 6.54 -6.84 13.06
C PRO A 51 7.30 -5.72 12.30
N PRO A 52 7.20 -4.47 12.78
CA PRO A 52 8.02 -3.38 12.24
C PRO A 52 9.51 -3.64 12.49
N TYR A 53 10.36 -3.17 11.57
CA TYR A 53 11.81 -3.19 11.77
C TYR A 53 12.22 -2.33 12.96
N THR A 54 13.24 -2.77 13.68
CA THR A 54 13.94 -1.98 14.68
C THR A 54 14.95 -1.06 14.01
N LEU A 55 15.48 -0.08 14.74
CA LEU A 55 16.52 0.80 14.19
C LEU A 55 17.79 0.00 13.90
N GLU A 56 18.08 -1.01 14.71
CA GLU A 56 19.20 -1.93 14.55
C GLU A 56 19.08 -2.79 13.27
N ASP A 57 17.88 -3.01 12.74
CA ASP A 57 17.65 -3.77 11.51
C ASP A 57 17.92 -2.94 10.23
N VAL A 58 17.94 -1.60 10.35
CA VAL A 58 17.99 -0.67 9.21
C VAL A 58 19.35 0.01 9.07
N ILE A 59 20.15 0.06 10.14
CA ILE A 59 21.48 0.69 10.22
C ILE A 59 22.57 -0.37 9.98
#